data_AF-A0A9X3DYH3-F1
#
_entry.id   AF-A0A9X3DYH3-F1
#
_cell.length_a   1.000
_cell.length_b   1.000
_cell.length_c   1.000
_cell.angle_alpha   90.00
_cell.angle_beta   90.00
_cell.angle_gamma   90.00
#
_symmetry.space_group_name_H-M   'P 1'
#
loop_
_entity.id
_entity.type
_entity.pdbx_description
1 polymer ?
#
loop_
_entity_poly.entity_id
_entity_poly.type
_entity_poly.pdbx_seq_one_letter_code
_entity_poly.pdbx_strand_id
1 'polypeptide(L)'
;MKIDTTLYPLISAEIARVKPADRIGPMIIDERSGLPYSEKEYSKRWRKIATAAGVPKEVWNRDSRAGGITEGRDAGAAVEDVSKHAAHTDATVTSRVYDRGELEASRRVATKRKEHRERVGNV
;
A
#
# COMPACT_ATOMS: atom_id res chain seq x y z
N MET A 1 0.29 -6.37 12.58
CA MET A 1 -0.15 -5.97 11.22
C MET A 1 -0.10 -7.15 10.27
N LYS A 2 -1.27 -7.68 9.93
CA LYS A 2 -1.50 -8.56 8.78
C LYS A 2 -2.33 -7.81 7.73
N ILE A 3 -1.89 -7.82 6.47
CA ILE A 3 -2.58 -7.18 5.35
C ILE A 3 -2.96 -8.26 4.35
N ASP A 4 -4.20 -8.22 3.87
CA ASP A 4 -4.63 -9.07 2.76
C ASP A 4 -4.28 -8.37 1.43
N THR A 5 -3.23 -8.83 0.77
CA THR A 5 -2.77 -8.25 -0.50
C THR A 5 -3.54 -8.75 -1.72
N THR A 6 -4.36 -9.79 -1.58
CA THR A 6 -5.09 -10.43 -2.69
C THR A 6 -6.18 -9.54 -3.28
N LEU A 7 -6.66 -8.58 -2.49
CA LEU A 7 -7.67 -7.60 -2.90
C LEU A 7 -7.10 -6.37 -3.63
N TYR A 8 -5.77 -6.31 -3.81
CA TYR A 8 -5.10 -5.24 -4.54
C TYR A 8 -4.53 -5.78 -5.87
N PRO A 9 -5.22 -5.56 -7.01
CA PRO A 9 -4.80 -6.09 -8.30
C PRO A 9 -3.36 -5.68 -8.68
N LEU A 10 -2.99 -4.43 -8.43
CA LEU A 10 -1.65 -3.93 -8.73
C LEU A 10 -0.56 -4.64 -7.90
N ILE A 11 -0.81 -4.88 -6.61
CA ILE A 11 0.15 -5.61 -5.76
C ILE A 11 0.24 -7.06 -6.20
N SER A 12 -0.91 -7.69 -6.47
CA SER A 12 -0.97 -9.08 -6.92
C SER A 12 -0.25 -9.29 -8.25
N ALA A 13 -0.39 -8.35 -9.19
CA ALA A 13 0.33 -8.37 -10.46
C ALA A 13 1.85 -8.30 -10.28
N GLU A 14 2.35 -7.44 -9.38
CA GLU A 14 3.78 -7.33 -9.10
C GLU A 14 4.34 -8.56 -8.37
N ILE A 15 3.60 -9.11 -7.39
CA ILE A 15 3.97 -10.37 -6.72
C ILE A 15 4.05 -11.52 -7.73
N ALA A 16 3.16 -11.56 -8.72
CA ALA A 16 3.12 -12.60 -9.75
C ALA A 16 4.36 -12.60 -10.66
N ARG A 17 5.08 -11.48 -10.77
CA ARG A 17 6.35 -11.40 -11.53
C ARG A 17 7.48 -12.19 -10.88
N VAL A 18 7.41 -12.41 -9.56
CA VAL A 18 8.40 -13.19 -8.81
C VAL A 18 7.92 -14.64 -8.71
N LYS A 19 8.76 -15.60 -9.14
CA LYS A 19 8.43 -17.04 -9.08
C LYS A 19 8.20 -17.45 -7.62
N PRO A 20 7.23 -18.34 -7.32
CA PRO A 20 6.94 -18.75 -5.94
C PRO A 20 8.16 -19.23 -5.15
N ALA A 21 9.09 -19.95 -5.79
CA ALA A 21 10.33 -20.41 -5.16
C ALA A 21 11.28 -19.28 -4.74
N ASP A 22 11.19 -18.12 -5.42
CA ASP A 22 12.05 -16.96 -5.21
C ASP A 22 11.40 -15.92 -4.27
N ARG A 23 10.20 -16.19 -3.72
CA ARG A 23 9.48 -15.30 -2.78
C ARG A 23 9.98 -15.46 -1.35
N ILE A 24 11.29 -15.54 -1.16
CA ILE A 24 11.94 -15.67 0.14
C ILE A 24 12.93 -14.52 0.29
N GLY A 25 12.80 -13.75 1.36
CA GLY A 25 13.61 -12.54 1.57
C GLY A 25 13.06 -11.33 0.80
N PRO A 26 13.93 -10.39 0.38
CA PRO A 26 13.51 -9.17 -0.29
C PRO A 26 12.87 -9.44 -1.65
N MET A 27 11.60 -9.06 -1.82
CA MET A 27 10.88 -9.23 -3.09
C MET A 27 11.27 -8.20 -4.16
N ILE A 28 11.75 -7.02 -3.75
CA ILE A 28 12.15 -5.94 -4.64
C ILE A 28 13.64 -5.68 -4.40
N ILE A 29 14.45 -5.93 -5.41
CA ILE A 29 15.91 -5.80 -5.37
C ILE A 29 16.40 -4.83 -6.45
N ASP A 30 17.56 -4.21 -6.23
CA ASP A 30 18.31 -3.57 -7.32
C ASP A 30 18.99 -4.66 -8.13
N GLU A 31 18.51 -4.88 -9.36
CA GLU A 31 19.04 -5.89 -10.28
C GLU A 31 20.55 -5.73 -10.56
N ARG A 32 21.12 -4.54 -10.34
CA ARG A 32 22.56 -4.30 -10.51
C ARG A 32 23.39 -4.86 -9.37
N SER A 33 22.87 -4.83 -8.13
CA SER A 33 23.61 -5.25 -6.94
C SER A 33 23.12 -6.58 -6.38
N GLY A 34 21.93 -7.04 -6.77
CA GLY A 34 21.26 -8.20 -6.17
C GLY A 34 20.78 -7.95 -4.73
N LEU A 35 20.91 -6.72 -4.22
CA LEU A 35 20.54 -6.34 -2.86
C LEU A 35 19.25 -5.51 -2.85
N PRO A 36 18.56 -5.41 -1.71
CA PRO A 36 17.48 -4.45 -1.54
C PRO A 36 17.93 -3.03 -1.88
N TYR A 37 17.00 -2.22 -2.41
CA TYR A 37 17.27 -0.80 -2.59
C TYR A 37 17.60 -0.14 -1.25
N SER A 38 18.69 0.64 -1.23
CA SER A 38 18.88 1.61 -0.16
C SER A 38 17.82 2.71 -0.25
N GLU A 39 17.51 3.34 0.88
CA GLU A 39 16.54 4.44 0.94
C GLU A 39 16.86 5.56 -0.07
N LYS A 40 18.16 5.89 -0.21
CA LYS A 40 18.65 6.92 -1.13
C LYS A 40 18.40 6.54 -2.59
N GLU A 41 18.76 5.31 -2.98
CA GLU A 41 18.57 4.85 -4.37
C GLU A 41 17.08 4.70 -4.70
N TYR A 42 16.29 4.20 -3.75
CA TYR A 42 14.84 4.14 -3.89
C TYR A 42 14.25 5.53 -4.12
N SER A 43 14.57 6.51 -3.28
CA SER A 43 14.04 7.87 -3.38
C SER A 43 14.41 8.55 -4.70
N LYS A 44 15.66 8.38 -5.14
CA LYS A 44 16.15 8.89 -6.43
C LYS A 44 15.41 8.26 -7.61
N ARG A 45 15.26 6.93 -7.61
CA ARG A 45 14.55 6.20 -8.67
C ARG A 45 13.08 6.54 -8.70
N TRP A 46 12.42 6.60 -7.54
CA TRP A 46 11.03 7.00 -7.45
C TRP A 46 10.82 8.39 -8.05
N ARG A 47 11.64 9.38 -7.68
CA ARG A 47 11.51 10.73 -8.26
C ARG A 47 11.73 10.73 -9.77
N LYS A 48 12.71 9.97 -10.29
CA LYS A 48 12.94 9.84 -11.73
C LYS A 48 11.69 9.30 -12.46
N ILE A 49 11.08 8.24 -11.92
CA ILE A 49 9.87 7.63 -12.49
C ILE A 49 8.68 8.58 -12.37
N ALA A 50 8.49 9.21 -11.21
CA ALA A 50 7.42 10.16 -10.95
C ALA A 50 7.47 11.34 -11.94
N THR A 51 8.65 11.93 -12.15
CA THR A 51 8.82 13.01 -13.14
C THR A 51 8.51 12.55 -14.56
N ALA A 52 8.95 11.35 -14.96
CA ALA A 52 8.62 10.81 -16.28
C ALA A 52 7.11 10.53 -16.46
N ALA A 53 6.41 10.19 -15.38
CA ALA A 53 4.97 10.01 -15.34
C ALA A 53 4.18 11.32 -15.17
N GLY A 54 4.84 12.49 -15.17
CA GLY A 54 4.19 13.80 -15.00
C GLY A 54 3.72 14.11 -13.58
N VAL A 55 4.15 13.36 -12.58
CA VAL A 55 3.82 13.61 -11.17
C VAL A 55 4.51 14.90 -10.71
N PRO A 56 3.77 15.86 -10.13
CA PRO A 56 4.34 17.12 -9.66
C PRO A 56 5.45 16.95 -8.61
N LYS A 57 6.33 17.96 -8.49
CA LYS A 57 7.53 17.87 -7.62
C LYS A 57 7.17 17.90 -6.13
N GLU A 58 6.09 18.56 -5.80
CA GLU A 58 5.51 18.67 -4.46
C GLU A 58 4.83 17.37 -4.00
N VAL A 59 4.45 16.48 -4.92
CA VAL A 59 3.92 15.15 -4.59
C VAL A 59 5.09 14.21 -4.30
N TRP A 60 5.02 13.47 -3.19
CA TRP A 60 6.03 12.57 -2.65
C TRP A 60 5.50 11.13 -2.62
N ASN A 61 6.40 10.15 -2.57
CA ASN A 61 6.00 8.72 -2.52
C ASN A 61 5.07 8.44 -1.32
N ARG A 62 5.35 9.05 -0.16
CA ARG A 62 4.52 8.92 1.04
C ARG A 62 3.08 9.39 0.84
N ASP A 63 2.81 10.29 -0.11
CA ASP A 63 1.46 10.81 -0.35
C ASP A 63 0.57 9.74 -0.97
N SER A 64 1.14 8.66 -1.52
CA SER A 64 0.38 7.47 -1.92
C SER A 64 -0.29 6.79 -0.71
N ARG A 65 0.32 6.86 0.48
CA ARG A 65 -0.29 6.37 1.73
C ARG A 65 -1.44 7.26 2.16
N ALA A 66 -1.25 8.59 2.14
CA ALA A 66 -2.30 9.54 2.45
C ALA A 66 -3.49 9.38 1.49
N GLY A 67 -3.22 9.29 0.18
CA GLY A 67 -4.23 9.02 -0.84
C GLY A 67 -4.97 7.70 -0.62
N GLY A 68 -4.28 6.62 -0.24
CA GLY A 68 -4.92 5.34 0.09
C GLY A 68 -5.84 5.39 1.31
N ILE A 69 -5.50 6.19 2.32
CA ILE A 69 -6.36 6.44 3.49
C ILE A 69 -7.61 7.23 3.05
N THR A 70 -7.43 8.33 2.33
CA THR A 70 -8.54 9.16 1.82
C THR A 70 -9.46 8.35 0.90
N GLU A 71 -8.91 7.59 -0.05
CA GLU A 71 -9.66 6.70 -0.95
C GLU A 71 -10.53 5.71 -0.16
N GLY A 72 -9.97 5.09 0.89
CA GLY A 72 -10.71 4.19 1.77
C GLY A 72 -11.83 4.88 2.53
N ARG A 73 -11.58 6.09 3.04
CA ARG A 73 -12.56 6.91 3.77
C ARG A 73 -13.72 7.35 2.88
N ASP A 74 -13.41 7.87 1.69
CA ASP A 74 -14.41 8.30 0.71
C ASP A 74 -15.27 7.13 0.20
N ALA A 75 -14.70 5.92 0.21
CA ALA A 75 -15.42 4.69 -0.10
C ALA A 75 -16.18 4.10 1.10
N GLY A 76 -16.23 4.79 2.24
CA GLY A 76 -17.03 4.45 3.41
C GLY A 76 -16.37 3.53 4.43
N ALA A 77 -15.04 3.34 4.37
CA ALA A 77 -14.34 2.58 5.40
C ALA A 77 -14.27 3.34 6.74
N ALA A 78 -14.38 2.60 7.85
CA ALA A 78 -14.30 3.15 9.20
C ALA A 78 -12.91 3.77 9.49
N VAL A 79 -12.83 4.75 10.40
CA VAL A 79 -11.56 5.47 10.70
C VAL A 79 -10.56 4.48 11.28
N GLU A 80 -11.08 3.63 12.16
CA GLU A 80 -10.36 2.60 12.89
C GLU A 80 -9.75 1.60 11.92
N ASP A 81 -10.46 1.28 10.84
CA ASP A 81 -10.01 0.33 9.82
C ASP A 81 -8.89 0.91 8.96
N VAL A 82 -9.05 2.16 8.49
CA VAL A 82 -7.99 2.81 7.70
C VAL A 82 -6.75 3.10 8.55
N SER A 83 -6.91 3.40 9.84
CA SER A 83 -5.79 3.63 10.77
C SER A 83 -4.98 2.35 10.99
N LYS A 84 -5.67 1.22 11.25
CA LYS A 84 -5.03 -0.11 11.36
C LYS A 84 -4.36 -0.53 10.05
N HIS A 85 -5.02 -0.32 8.92
CA HIS A 85 -4.46 -0.62 7.60
C HIS A 85 -3.22 0.22 7.28
N ALA A 86 -3.17 1.47 7.77
CA ALA A 86 -2.00 2.35 7.64
C ALA A 86 -0.86 2.05 8.63
N ALA A 87 -1.00 1.00 9.45
CA ALA A 87 -0.03 0.61 10.48
C ALA A 87 0.17 1.67 11.59
N HIS A 88 -0.81 2.53 11.83
CA HIS A 88 -0.71 3.48 12.92
C HIS A 88 -0.90 2.73 14.25
N THR A 89 0.15 2.70 15.07
CA THR A 89 0.13 2.17 16.44
C THR A 89 -0.81 2.96 17.35
N ASP A 90 -1.27 4.12 16.86
CA ASP A 90 -2.05 5.11 17.58
C ASP A 90 -3.44 5.35 16.90
N ALA A 91 -4.58 4.98 17.52
CA ALA A 91 -5.94 5.30 17.05
C ALA A 91 -6.93 6.03 18.03
N THR A 92 -6.61 6.91 18.99
CA THR A 92 -5.42 7.71 19.36
C THR A 92 -4.51 6.95 20.37
N VAL A 93 -3.87 5.84 19.97
CA VAL A 93 -3.38 4.61 20.66
C VAL A 93 -4.53 3.73 21.14
N THR A 94 -5.76 4.21 21.06
CA THR A 94 -7.02 3.56 21.44
C THR A 94 -7.58 2.75 20.26
N SER A 95 -7.92 1.48 20.30
CA SER A 95 -8.77 0.82 21.27
C SER A 95 -8.08 -0.33 22.00
N ARG A 96 -6.74 -0.25 22.14
CA ARG A 96 -5.78 -0.82 23.10
C ARG A 96 -6.03 -2.16 23.85
N VAL A 97 -7.18 -2.83 23.82
CA VAL A 97 -7.44 -3.99 24.68
C VAL A 97 -8.13 -5.17 23.95
N TYR A 98 -8.91 -4.96 22.88
CA TYR A 98 -9.45 -6.07 22.09
C TYR A 98 -9.67 -5.71 20.62
N ASP A 99 -8.82 -6.18 19.71
CA ASP A 99 -9.24 -6.42 18.34
C ASP A 99 -8.40 -7.51 17.66
N ARG A 100 -9.03 -8.63 17.30
CA ARG A 100 -8.45 -9.70 16.48
C ARG A 100 -8.75 -9.51 14.98
N GLY A 101 -9.30 -8.37 14.60
CA GLY A 101 -9.80 -8.05 13.28
C GLY A 101 -8.85 -7.26 12.38
N GLU A 102 -7.53 -7.19 12.63
CA GLU A 102 -6.58 -6.47 11.75
C GLU A 102 -6.74 -6.88 10.27
N LEU A 103 -6.88 -8.18 10.03
CA LEU A 103 -7.07 -8.74 8.69
C LEU A 103 -8.43 -8.33 8.12
N GLU A 104 -9.49 -8.40 8.92
CA GLU A 104 -10.86 -8.05 8.51
C GLU A 104 -11.03 -6.54 8.26
N ALA A 105 -10.37 -5.70 9.07
CA ALA A 105 -10.27 -4.26 8.87
C ALA A 105 -9.53 -3.94 7.57
N SER A 106 -8.38 -4.59 7.34
CA SER A 106 -7.65 -4.46 6.08
C SER A 106 -8.50 -4.90 4.88
N ARG A 107 -9.28 -5.98 5.00
CA ARG A 107 -10.18 -6.45 3.95
C ARG A 107 -11.29 -5.45 3.66
N ARG A 108 -11.95 -4.88 4.68
CA ARG A 108 -12.99 -3.85 4.50
C ARG A 108 -12.45 -2.64 3.72
N VAL A 109 -11.28 -2.13 4.10
CA VAL A 109 -10.62 -1.03 3.36
C VAL A 109 -10.30 -1.45 1.93
N ALA A 110 -9.69 -2.62 1.72
CA ALA A 110 -9.31 -3.10 0.40
C ALA A 110 -10.50 -3.28 -0.54
N THR A 111 -11.59 -3.90 -0.05
CA THR A 111 -12.84 -4.08 -0.80
C THR A 111 -13.42 -2.73 -1.20
N LYS A 112 -13.50 -1.76 -0.28
CA LYS A 112 -14.02 -0.42 -0.58
C LYS A 112 -13.17 0.34 -1.60
N ARG A 113 -11.84 0.22 -1.53
CA ARG A 113 -10.94 0.79 -2.54
C ARG A 113 -11.13 0.12 -3.91
N LYS A 114 -11.28 -1.20 -3.95
CA LYS A 114 -11.54 -1.96 -5.18
C LYS A 114 -12.86 -1.50 -5.83
N GLU A 115 -13.96 -1.50 -5.07
CA GLU A 115 -15.27 -1.04 -5.52
C GLU A 115 -15.22 0.41 -6.04
N HIS A 116 -14.48 1.28 -5.34
CA HIS A 116 -14.32 2.67 -5.77
C HIS A 116 -13.60 2.78 -7.12
N ARG A 117 -12.50 2.05 -7.32
CA ARG A 117 -11.74 2.04 -8.59
C ARG A 117 -12.55 1.52 -9.76
N GLU A 118 -13.31 0.45 -9.55
CA GLU A 118 -14.23 -0.10 -10.54
C GLU A 118 -15.30 0.92 -10.94
N ARG A 119 -15.86 1.65 -9.97
CA ARG A 119 -16.85 2.70 -10.22
C ARG A 119 -16.31 3.89 -11.02
N VAL A 120 -15.05 4.30 -10.79
CA VAL A 120 -14.45 5.47 -11.45
C VAL A 120 -13.71 5.14 -12.76
N GLY A 121 -13.77 3.90 -13.23
CA GLY A 121 -13.27 3.50 -14.56
C GLY A 121 -11.74 3.37 -14.68
N ASN A 122 -11.04 3.16 -13.57
CA ASN A 122 -9.56 3.07 -13.53
C ASN A 122 -9.05 1.62 -13.43
N VAL A 123 -9.73 0.67 -14.09
CA VAL A 123 -9.37 -0.77 -14.12
C VAL A 123 -8.45 -1.08 -15.28
#